data_AF-W0ESK2-F1
#
_entry.id   AF-W0ESK2-F1
#
_cell.length_a   1.000
_cell.length_b   1.000
_cell.length_c   1.000
_cell.angle_alpha   90.00
_cell.angle_beta   90.00
_cell.angle_gamma   90.00
#
_symmetry.space_group_name_H-M   'P 1'
#
loop_
_entity.id
_entity.type
_entity.pdbx_description
1 polymer ?
#
loop_
_entity_poly.entity_id
_entity_poly.type
_entity_poly.pdbx_seq_one_letter_code
_entity_poly.pdbx_strand_id
1 'polypeptide(L)'
;MGSLVGICGVMLASCGSDSLSKGSAEGALEDQLVMFQDSSQVVRLNTGYYELDDADARFQLKKLAAAGVIDYKVDLIVETRTGWYAGQYDHYFVTVNLTEEGKKYVVSKPVTEIVDKDMEVKESDESYPEDNVAPGDDLSNTGSAAQSNLETPADGDVMDPDTYPTATATADMSEYEAAQAKQHIDMCTFLSHKNKIVKIQRIFCPEEMMKNGKASCEYIYEYSDVTPFGRILNGVKEGSRQKESATFVRYEDLGWMLQD
;
A
#
# COMPACT_ATOMS: atom_id res chain seq x y z
N MET A 1 25.66 -61.27 -43.03
CA MET A 1 26.10 -60.09 -42.25
C MET A 1 26.10 -58.92 -43.22
N GLY A 2 25.43 -57.79 -43.07
CA GLY A 2 24.52 -57.26 -42.05
C GLY A 2 23.78 -56.09 -42.70
N SER A 3 22.53 -55.90 -42.31
CA SER A 3 21.67 -54.78 -42.71
C SER A 3 22.16 -53.48 -42.06
N LEU A 4 22.16 -52.35 -42.77
CA LEU A 4 22.28 -51.03 -42.17
C LEU A 4 21.08 -50.19 -42.62
N VAL A 5 20.07 -50.25 -41.76
CA VAL A 5 18.86 -49.45 -41.74
C VAL A 5 19.23 -47.99 -41.46
N GLY A 6 18.54 -47.09 -42.15
CA GLY A 6 18.71 -45.65 -42.04
C GLY A 6 18.31 -45.08 -40.68
N ILE A 7 18.83 -43.90 -40.40
CA ILE A 7 18.33 -43.02 -39.35
C ILE A 7 17.98 -41.71 -40.05
N CYS A 8 16.73 -41.60 -40.49
CA CYS A 8 16.11 -40.31 -40.69
C CYS A 8 16.09 -39.62 -39.33
N GLY A 9 16.70 -38.43 -39.25
CA GLY A 9 16.60 -37.57 -38.10
C GLY A 9 15.14 -37.23 -37.85
N VAL A 10 14.59 -37.83 -36.80
CA VAL A 10 13.33 -37.38 -36.20
C VAL A 10 13.67 -36.05 -35.53
N MET A 11 13.40 -34.95 -36.23
CA MET A 11 13.12 -33.68 -35.58
C MET A 11 11.95 -33.95 -34.63
N LEU A 12 12.25 -34.13 -33.34
CA LEU A 12 11.24 -34.10 -32.30
C LEU A 12 10.71 -32.67 -32.27
N ALA A 13 9.74 -32.38 -33.13
CA ALA A 13 8.77 -31.35 -32.85
C ALA A 13 8.21 -31.68 -31.47
N SER A 14 8.57 -30.86 -30.48
CA SER A 14 7.99 -30.90 -29.15
C SER A 14 6.51 -30.51 -29.28
N CYS A 15 5.68 -31.44 -29.75
CA CYS A 15 4.25 -31.43 -29.50
C CYS A 15 4.05 -31.70 -28.00
N GLY A 16 4.41 -30.72 -27.18
CA GLY A 16 3.94 -30.66 -25.81
C GLY A 16 2.44 -30.42 -25.88
N SER A 17 1.65 -31.31 -25.25
CA SER A 17 0.20 -31.26 -25.26
C SER A 17 -0.34 -29.84 -25.02
N ASP A 18 -1.09 -29.31 -25.97
CA ASP A 18 -1.73 -27.99 -26.01
C ASP A 18 -2.74 -27.71 -24.87
N SER A 19 -2.96 -28.68 -23.99
CA SER A 19 -3.85 -28.62 -22.83
C SER A 19 -3.21 -27.91 -21.64
N LEU A 20 -4.02 -27.17 -20.88
CA LEU A 20 -3.61 -26.59 -19.60
C LEU A 20 -3.01 -27.68 -18.69
N SER A 21 -1.71 -27.60 -18.43
CA SER A 21 -1.03 -28.50 -17.50
C SER A 21 -1.09 -27.95 -16.08
N LYS A 22 -0.88 -28.81 -15.08
CA LYS A 22 -0.81 -28.38 -13.69
C LYS A 22 0.25 -27.30 -13.47
N GLY A 23 1.45 -27.47 -14.05
CA GLY A 23 2.54 -26.50 -13.92
C GLY A 23 2.23 -25.17 -14.61
N SER A 24 1.53 -25.18 -15.75
CA SER A 24 1.13 -23.94 -16.44
C SER A 24 0.07 -23.18 -15.64
N ALA A 25 -0.88 -23.89 -15.04
CA ALA A 25 -1.87 -23.29 -14.15
C ALA A 25 -1.22 -22.75 -12.86
N GLU A 26 -0.20 -23.45 -12.33
CA GLU A 26 0.54 -23.01 -11.13
C GLU A 26 1.31 -21.73 -11.39
N GLY A 27 2.08 -21.68 -12.48
CA GLY A 27 2.81 -20.47 -12.88
C GLY A 27 1.86 -19.28 -13.10
N ALA A 28 0.80 -19.46 -13.89
CA ALA A 28 -0.16 -18.40 -14.16
C ALA A 28 -0.87 -17.89 -12.90
N LEU A 29 -1.19 -18.78 -11.95
CA LEU A 29 -1.78 -18.41 -10.66
C LEU A 29 -0.79 -17.71 -9.74
N GLU A 30 0.45 -18.16 -9.67
CA GLU A 30 1.50 -17.55 -8.85
C GLU A 30 1.82 -16.13 -9.34
N ASP A 31 1.95 -15.95 -10.65
CA ASP A 31 2.18 -14.63 -11.26
C ASP A 31 1.03 -13.68 -10.89
N GLN A 32 -0.21 -14.14 -10.98
CA GLN A 32 -1.38 -13.35 -10.64
C GLN A 32 -1.50 -13.05 -9.12
N LEU A 33 -1.15 -14.00 -8.24
CA LEU A 33 -1.18 -13.80 -6.79
C LEU A 33 -0.17 -12.76 -6.31
N VAL A 34 0.99 -12.68 -6.99
CA VAL A 34 1.97 -11.60 -6.77
C VAL A 34 1.40 -10.27 -7.26
N MET A 35 0.73 -10.25 -8.42
CA MET A 35 0.16 -9.02 -9.00
C MET A 35 -0.99 -8.43 -8.19
N PHE A 36 -1.89 -9.25 -7.63
CA PHE A 36 -3.02 -8.76 -6.83
C PHE A 36 -2.75 -8.70 -5.33
N GLN A 37 -1.49 -8.87 -4.90
CA GLN A 37 -1.10 -8.73 -3.50
C GLN A 37 -1.51 -7.35 -2.97
N ASP A 38 -1.41 -6.32 -3.79
CA ASP A 38 -1.64 -4.94 -3.39
C ASP A 38 -3.12 -4.50 -3.41
N SER A 39 -4.02 -5.29 -4.00
CA SER A 39 -5.44 -4.95 -4.12
C SER A 39 -6.35 -5.91 -3.35
N SER A 40 -6.04 -7.20 -3.34
CA SER A 40 -6.86 -8.24 -2.72
C SER A 40 -6.35 -8.70 -1.35
N GLN A 41 -5.09 -8.40 -1.03
CA GLN A 41 -4.42 -8.89 0.18
C GLN A 41 -4.02 -7.72 1.09
N VAL A 42 -4.83 -6.66 1.11
CA VAL A 42 -4.61 -5.42 1.87
C VAL A 42 -5.74 -5.10 2.83
N VAL A 43 -5.47 -4.18 3.76
CA VAL A 43 -6.45 -3.61 4.67
C VAL A 43 -6.23 -2.10 4.78
N ARG A 44 -7.29 -1.35 5.06
CA ARG A 44 -7.24 0.10 5.21
C ARG A 44 -7.36 0.49 6.68
N LEU A 45 -6.57 1.48 7.08
CA LEU A 45 -6.60 2.05 8.43
C LEU A 45 -6.47 3.57 8.34
N ASN A 46 -7.27 4.27 9.13
CA ASN A 46 -7.15 5.72 9.30
C ASN A 46 -6.02 6.04 10.28
N THR A 47 -5.19 7.00 9.90
CA THR A 47 -4.10 7.56 10.70
C THR A 47 -4.31 9.07 10.89
N GLY A 48 -3.61 9.69 11.84
CA GLY A 48 -3.78 11.09 12.21
C GLY A 48 -4.55 11.28 13.52
N TYR A 49 -5.18 12.44 13.68
CA TYR A 49 -5.95 12.83 14.87
C TYR A 49 -7.43 12.94 14.53
N TYR A 50 -8.30 12.13 15.13
CA TYR A 50 -9.72 12.13 14.80
C TYR A 50 -10.61 11.55 15.91
N GLU A 51 -11.89 11.89 15.86
CA GLU A 51 -12.93 11.36 16.75
C GLU A 51 -13.28 9.91 16.39
N LEU A 52 -13.24 9.01 17.37
CA LEU A 52 -13.54 7.59 17.23
C LEU A 52 -14.26 7.06 18.48
N ASP A 53 -15.58 7.21 18.51
CA ASP A 53 -16.42 6.76 19.63
C ASP A 53 -16.71 5.25 19.62
N ASP A 54 -16.40 4.55 18.53
CA ASP A 54 -16.50 3.09 18.45
C ASP A 54 -15.43 2.40 19.33
N ALA A 55 -15.90 1.69 20.37
CA ALA A 55 -15.04 1.04 21.34
C ALA A 55 -14.26 -0.15 20.77
N ASP A 56 -14.83 -0.89 19.83
CA ASP A 56 -14.20 -2.06 19.21
C ASP A 56 -13.09 -1.62 18.25
N ALA A 57 -13.31 -0.54 17.50
CA ALA A 57 -12.29 0.09 16.66
C ALA A 57 -11.13 0.62 17.51
N ARG A 58 -11.41 1.30 18.64
CA ARG A 58 -10.36 1.70 19.60
C ARG A 58 -9.61 0.49 20.17
N PHE A 59 -10.29 -0.62 20.41
CA PHE A 59 -9.64 -1.85 20.88
C PHE A 59 -8.73 -2.49 19.83
N GLN A 60 -9.12 -2.46 18.55
CA GLN A 60 -8.25 -2.87 17.44
C GLN A 60 -6.99 -2.00 17.35
N LEU A 61 -7.12 -0.68 17.50
CA LEU A 61 -5.97 0.24 17.55
C LEU A 61 -5.03 -0.07 18.72
N LYS A 62 -5.57 -0.35 19.92
CA LYS A 62 -4.75 -0.79 21.06
C LYS A 62 -3.96 -2.08 20.77
N LYS A 63 -4.56 -3.04 20.06
CA LYS A 63 -3.87 -4.27 19.64
C LYS A 63 -2.76 -4.00 18.63
N LEU A 64 -2.99 -3.09 17.67
CA LEU A 64 -1.96 -2.69 16.70
C LEU A 64 -0.80 -1.97 17.39
N ALA A 65 -1.08 -1.12 18.38
CA ALA A 65 -0.05 -0.48 19.18
C ALA A 65 0.76 -1.49 20.01
N ALA A 66 0.09 -2.47 20.62
CA ALA A 66 0.77 -3.57 21.30
C ALA A 66 1.62 -4.45 20.37
N ALA A 67 1.26 -4.50 19.08
CA ALA A 67 2.07 -5.16 18.05
C ALA A 67 3.24 -4.28 17.55
N GLY A 68 3.38 -3.04 18.03
CA GLY A 68 4.49 -2.14 17.71
C GLY A 68 4.44 -1.51 16.32
N VAL A 69 3.31 -1.63 15.60
CA VAL A 69 3.16 -1.10 14.23
C VAL A 69 2.56 0.31 14.20
N ILE A 70 1.94 0.77 15.29
CA ILE A 70 1.43 2.14 15.43
C ILE A 70 1.75 2.68 16.82
N ASP A 71 1.86 4.01 16.92
CA ASP A 71 1.69 4.74 18.16
C ASP A 71 0.21 5.11 18.31
N TYR A 72 -0.35 4.83 19.50
CA TYR A 72 -1.76 5.05 19.80
C TYR A 72 -1.93 5.85 21.09
N LYS A 73 -2.68 6.95 21.00
CA LYS A 73 -3.15 7.72 22.15
C LYS A 73 -4.65 7.99 22.02
N VAL A 74 -5.32 8.14 23.16
CA VAL A 74 -6.75 8.48 23.23
C VAL A 74 -6.96 9.57 24.28
N ASP A 75 -7.68 10.61 23.88
CA ASP A 75 -8.09 11.74 24.70
C ASP A 75 -9.62 11.69 24.83
N LEU A 76 -10.14 11.85 26.05
CA LEU A 76 -11.57 11.98 26.31
C LEU A 76 -11.91 13.46 26.46
N ILE A 77 -12.84 13.94 25.65
CA ILE A 77 -13.36 15.31 25.71
C ILE A 77 -14.83 15.23 26.05
N VAL A 78 -15.25 15.94 27.10
CA VAL A 78 -16.66 15.97 27.54
C VAL A 78 -17.29 17.26 27.03
N GLU A 79 -18.14 17.16 26.01
CA GLU A 79 -18.89 18.30 25.50
C GLU A 79 -20.11 18.57 26.39
N THR A 80 -20.19 19.77 26.97
CA THR A 80 -21.37 20.20 27.72
C THR A 80 -22.25 21.06 26.82
N ARG A 81 -23.42 20.55 26.44
CA ARG A 81 -24.41 21.29 25.65
C ARG A 81 -25.44 21.95 26.56
N THR A 82 -25.89 23.15 26.17
CA THR A 82 -26.97 23.89 26.84
C THR A 82 -28.17 24.06 25.92
N GLY A 83 -29.40 24.07 26.47
CA GLY A 83 -30.64 24.24 25.70
C GLY A 83 -31.53 23.00 25.72
N TRP A 84 -32.38 22.82 24.71
CA TRP A 84 -33.31 21.68 24.63
C TRP A 84 -32.63 20.31 24.51
N TYR A 85 -31.35 20.29 24.14
CA TYR A 85 -30.47 19.11 24.12
C TYR A 85 -29.35 19.24 25.16
N ALA A 86 -29.67 19.75 26.36
CA ALA A 86 -28.70 19.88 27.43
C ALA A 86 -28.21 18.50 27.89
N GLY A 87 -26.90 18.36 28.04
CA GLY A 87 -26.27 17.10 28.41
C GLY A 87 -24.76 17.18 28.36
N GLN A 88 -24.13 16.14 28.91
CA GLN A 88 -22.70 15.88 28.75
C GLN A 88 -22.54 14.72 27.77
N TYR A 89 -21.67 14.90 26.79
CA TYR A 89 -21.39 13.93 25.75
C TYR A 89 -19.90 13.62 25.75
N ASP A 90 -19.58 12.34 25.90
CA ASP A 90 -18.20 11.84 25.88
C ASP A 90 -17.77 11.63 24.43
N HIS A 91 -16.72 12.33 24.01
CA HIS A 91 -16.10 12.21 22.70
C HIS A 91 -14.68 11.68 22.83
N TYR A 92 -14.37 10.60 22.13
CA TYR A 92 -13.04 9.97 22.18
C TYR A 92 -12.22 10.36 20.96
N PHE A 93 -11.21 11.21 21.15
CA PHE A 93 -10.28 11.56 20.08
C PHE A 93 -9.06 10.64 20.14
N VAL A 94 -8.70 10.03 19.02
CA VAL A 94 -7.53 9.16 18.91
C VAL A 94 -6.43 9.85 18.12
N THR A 95 -5.18 9.62 18.53
CA THR A 95 -3.99 9.92 17.72
C THR A 95 -3.36 8.61 17.29
N VAL A 96 -3.22 8.41 15.97
CA VAL A 96 -2.66 7.20 15.37
C VAL A 96 -1.53 7.59 14.43
N ASN A 97 -0.30 7.20 14.77
CA ASN A 97 0.88 7.41 13.91
C ASN A 97 1.53 6.07 13.57
N LEU A 98 2.09 5.94 12.38
CA LEU A 98 2.84 4.74 12.00
C LEU A 98 4.23 4.76 12.63
N THR A 99 4.61 3.63 13.24
CA THR A 99 6.02 3.40 13.62
C THR A 99 6.85 3.06 12.38
N GLU A 100 8.17 3.06 12.52
CA GLU A 100 9.06 2.58 11.44
C GLU A 100 8.75 1.14 11.02
N GLU A 101 8.28 0.30 11.95
CA GLU A 101 7.85 -1.06 11.62
C GLU A 101 6.53 -1.07 10.85
N GLY A 102 5.57 -0.23 11.24
CA GLY A 102 4.28 -0.11 10.54
C GLY A 102 4.42 0.36 9.09
N LYS A 103 5.36 1.28 8.84
CA LYS A 103 5.64 1.82 7.50
C LYS A 103 6.06 0.75 6.49
N LYS A 104 6.74 -0.31 6.93
CA LYS A 104 7.17 -1.43 6.06
C LYS A 104 6.02 -2.16 5.39
N TYR A 105 4.82 -2.08 5.96
CA TYR A 105 3.63 -2.75 5.43
C TYR A 105 2.79 -1.83 4.55
N VAL A 106 3.15 -0.55 4.38
CA VAL A 106 2.41 0.38 3.53
C VAL A 106 2.56 -0.04 2.08
N VAL A 107 1.42 -0.21 1.41
CA VAL A 107 1.37 -0.54 -0.01
C VAL A 107 1.11 0.74 -0.79
N SER A 108 2.15 1.29 -1.42
CA SER A 108 2.02 2.46 -2.31
C SER A 108 1.47 2.02 -3.67
N LYS A 109 0.26 2.51 -4.02
CA LYS A 109 -0.50 2.28 -5.28
C LYS A 109 -0.37 0.86 -5.88
N PRO A 110 -1.46 0.07 -5.94
CA PRO A 110 -1.37 -1.33 -6.32
C PRO A 110 -0.72 -1.54 -7.67
N VAL A 111 0.16 -2.54 -7.78
CA VAL A 111 0.73 -2.99 -9.05
C VAL A 111 -0.42 -3.32 -10.01
N THR A 112 -0.59 -2.50 -11.05
CA THR A 112 -1.63 -2.67 -12.08
C THR A 112 -1.12 -3.40 -13.32
N GLU A 113 0.16 -3.74 -13.37
CA GLU A 113 0.82 -4.27 -14.58
C GLU A 113 1.51 -5.61 -14.29
N ILE A 114 1.43 -6.52 -15.27
CA ILE A 114 2.13 -7.80 -15.26
C ILE A 114 3.62 -7.46 -15.39
N VAL A 115 4.40 -7.65 -14.31
CA VAL A 115 5.86 -7.56 -14.39
C VAL A 115 6.33 -8.75 -15.23
N ASP A 116 6.81 -8.47 -16.43
CA ASP A 116 7.56 -9.45 -17.20
C ASP A 116 8.79 -9.83 -16.38
N LYS A 117 8.87 -11.10 -15.94
CA LYS A 117 9.99 -11.61 -15.13
C LYS A 117 11.33 -11.42 -15.84
N ASP A 118 11.33 -11.31 -17.17
CA ASP A 118 12.53 -11.05 -17.97
C ASP A 118 13.00 -9.59 -17.89
N MET A 119 12.19 -8.68 -17.32
CA MET A 119 12.48 -7.25 -17.13
C MET A 119 12.67 -6.84 -15.67
N GLU A 120 12.83 -7.78 -14.73
CA GLU A 120 13.23 -7.46 -13.35
C GLU A 120 14.63 -6.79 -13.33
N VAL A 121 14.64 -5.46 -13.33
CA VAL A 121 15.83 -4.68 -13.03
C VAL A 121 16.07 -4.80 -11.53
N LYS A 122 17.06 -5.60 -11.13
CA LYS A 122 17.58 -5.56 -9.76
C LYS A 122 18.00 -4.13 -9.48
N GLU A 123 17.40 -3.48 -8.48
CA GLU A 123 17.89 -2.20 -7.98
C GLU A 123 19.36 -2.39 -7.61
N SER A 124 20.24 -1.82 -8.43
CA SER A 124 21.66 -1.74 -8.13
C SER A 124 21.84 -0.60 -7.14
N ASP A 125 22.31 -0.88 -5.93
CA ASP A 125 22.81 0.13 -4.96
C ASP A 125 24.06 0.89 -5.47
N GLU A 126 24.30 0.90 -6.78
CA GLU A 126 25.38 1.66 -7.40
C GLU A 126 24.96 3.12 -7.49
N SER A 127 25.34 3.91 -6.47
CA SER A 127 25.39 5.36 -6.59
C SER A 127 26.55 5.72 -7.51
N TYR A 128 26.25 6.35 -8.63
CA TYR A 128 27.27 6.81 -9.56
C TYR A 128 27.78 8.19 -9.11
N PRO A 129 29.08 8.50 -9.26
CA PRO A 129 29.66 9.75 -8.76
C PRO A 129 28.98 11.00 -9.35
N GLU A 130 28.43 10.92 -10.56
CA GLU A 130 27.63 11.96 -11.20
C GLU A 130 26.31 12.30 -10.47
N ASP A 131 25.75 11.39 -9.67
CA ASP A 131 24.51 11.62 -8.91
C ASP A 131 24.70 12.64 -7.77
N ASN A 132 25.94 12.94 -7.40
CA ASN A 132 26.28 13.94 -6.38
C ASN A 132 26.51 15.36 -6.96
N VAL A 133 26.32 15.55 -8.27
CA VAL A 133 26.50 16.87 -8.91
C VAL A 133 25.17 17.62 -8.86
N ALA A 134 25.07 18.62 -7.98
CA ALA A 134 23.92 19.51 -7.92
C ALA A 134 23.89 20.46 -9.15
N PRO A 135 22.73 20.72 -9.77
CA PRO A 135 22.61 21.73 -10.82
C PRO A 135 22.94 23.12 -10.26
N GLY A 136 23.95 23.80 -10.82
CA GLY A 136 24.32 25.18 -10.47
C GLY A 136 25.68 25.37 -9.77
N ASP A 137 26.54 24.35 -9.73
CA ASP A 137 27.88 24.41 -9.11
C ASP A 137 28.94 25.12 -9.98
N ASP A 138 28.52 25.70 -11.11
CA ASP A 138 29.33 26.42 -12.10
C ASP A 138 29.63 27.88 -11.72
N LEU A 139 29.01 28.41 -10.66
CA LEU A 139 29.12 29.84 -10.29
C LEU A 139 30.05 30.13 -9.11
N SER A 140 30.70 29.12 -8.51
CA SER A 140 31.55 29.30 -7.33
C SER A 140 33.00 29.75 -7.62
N ASN A 141 33.38 29.88 -8.89
CA ASN A 141 34.78 30.14 -9.28
C ASN A 141 35.00 31.42 -10.11
N THR A 142 34.35 32.52 -9.75
CA THR A 142 34.77 33.86 -10.21
C THR A 142 35.16 34.74 -9.02
N GLY A 143 36.45 35.05 -8.93
CA GLY A 143 37.04 35.86 -7.88
C GLY A 143 36.66 37.33 -7.96
N SER A 144 36.21 37.85 -6.82
CA SER A 144 36.34 39.21 -6.23
C SER A 144 36.62 40.42 -7.14
N ALA A 145 35.76 41.44 -7.04
CA ALA A 145 36.21 42.82 -6.90
C ALA A 145 35.16 43.66 -6.13
N ALA A 146 35.67 44.43 -5.18
CA ALA A 146 34.96 45.21 -4.19
C ALA A 146 34.51 46.61 -4.67
N GLN A 147 33.79 47.28 -3.75
CA GLN A 147 33.53 48.73 -3.62
C GLN A 147 32.41 49.32 -4.51
N SER A 148 31.53 50.21 -4.07
CA SER A 148 31.50 51.10 -2.89
C SER A 148 30.11 51.76 -2.70
N ASN A 149 29.76 52.04 -1.42
CA ASN A 149 29.00 53.17 -0.86
C ASN A 149 27.88 53.91 -1.63
N LEU A 150 26.76 54.13 -0.93
CA LEU A 150 26.29 55.48 -0.56
C LEU A 150 25.21 55.44 0.55
N GLU A 151 25.39 56.30 1.54
CA GLU A 151 24.57 56.55 2.74
C GLU A 151 23.26 57.32 2.46
N THR A 152 22.19 56.95 3.20
CA THR A 152 21.32 57.71 4.16
C THR A 152 21.00 59.20 3.85
N PRO A 153 19.80 59.79 4.15
CA PRO A 153 18.99 59.69 5.40
C PRO A 153 17.45 59.83 5.16
N ALA A 154 16.49 60.05 6.07
CA ALA A 154 16.35 60.37 7.50
C ALA A 154 14.90 59.95 7.87
N ASP A 155 14.63 59.30 9.00
CA ASP A 155 14.37 59.88 10.34
C ASP A 155 12.89 60.27 10.57
N GLY A 156 12.36 59.93 11.74
CA GLY A 156 10.97 60.26 12.14
C GLY A 156 10.34 59.36 13.20
N ASP A 157 10.88 59.38 14.42
CA ASP A 157 10.19 59.04 15.68
C ASP A 157 8.83 59.77 15.81
N VAL A 158 7.80 59.13 16.39
CA VAL A 158 6.91 59.67 17.45
C VAL A 158 6.09 58.52 18.08
N MET A 159 6.19 58.40 19.41
CA MET A 159 5.30 57.63 20.29
C MET A 159 4.07 58.43 20.74
N ASP A 160 3.06 57.67 21.18
CA ASP A 160 2.09 57.96 22.28
C ASP A 160 0.67 58.41 21.89
N PRO A 161 -0.30 58.38 22.81
CA PRO A 161 -1.15 57.25 23.18
C PRO A 161 -2.62 57.53 22.83
N ASP A 162 -3.43 56.49 22.60
CA ASP A 162 -4.81 56.56 23.10
C ASP A 162 -5.44 55.18 23.28
N THR A 163 -5.92 55.02 24.49
CA THR A 163 -6.60 53.85 25.04
C THR A 163 -8.07 53.94 24.71
N TYR A 164 -8.63 52.96 23.98
CA TYR A 164 -10.00 52.50 24.23
C TYR A 164 -10.09 50.98 24.00
N PRO A 165 -10.59 50.22 25.00
CA PRO A 165 -10.75 48.78 24.86
C PRO A 165 -11.97 48.51 23.99
N THR A 166 -11.76 48.17 22.73
CA THR A 166 -12.83 47.56 21.95
C THR A 166 -12.80 46.07 22.26
N ALA A 167 -13.78 45.62 23.04
CA ALA A 167 -13.95 44.25 23.46
C ALA A 167 -13.91 43.29 22.25
N THR A 168 -12.76 42.67 22.00
CA THR A 168 -12.71 41.37 21.37
C THR A 168 -13.02 40.36 22.46
N ALA A 169 -14.31 40.06 22.65
CA ALA A 169 -14.68 38.74 23.12
C ALA A 169 -14.22 37.78 21.99
N THR A 170 -13.00 37.29 22.08
CA THR A 170 -12.68 36.01 21.45
C THR A 170 -13.67 35.04 22.07
N ALA A 171 -14.62 34.54 21.27
CA ALA A 171 -15.38 33.38 21.67
C ALA A 171 -14.34 32.30 21.97
N ASP A 172 -14.10 32.01 23.24
CA ASP A 172 -13.25 30.89 23.64
C ASP A 172 -13.89 29.65 23.03
N MET A 173 -13.25 29.14 21.99
CA MET A 173 -13.66 27.93 21.29
C MET A 173 -13.74 26.81 22.33
N SER A 174 -14.84 26.06 22.36
CA SER A 174 -14.96 24.95 23.30
C SER A 174 -13.86 23.91 23.04
N GLU A 175 -13.45 23.14 24.06
CA GLU A 175 -12.42 22.11 23.89
C GLU A 175 -12.78 21.11 22.77
N TYR A 176 -14.07 20.81 22.62
CA TYR A 176 -14.58 19.96 21.55
C TYR A 176 -14.42 20.60 20.16
N GLU A 177 -14.78 21.88 20.00
CA GLU A 177 -14.58 22.60 18.73
C GLU A 177 -13.10 22.75 18.39
N ALA A 178 -12.24 22.98 19.39
CA ALA A 178 -10.80 23.04 19.21
C ALA A 178 -10.21 21.69 18.77
N ALA A 179 -10.70 20.58 19.33
CA ALA A 179 -10.31 19.23 18.91
C ALA A 179 -10.80 18.91 17.49
N GLN A 180 -12.04 19.26 17.15
CA GLN A 180 -12.53 19.13 15.77
C GLN A 180 -11.70 19.95 14.78
N ALA A 181 -11.30 21.18 15.14
CA ALA A 181 -10.47 22.01 14.27
C ALA A 181 -9.06 21.43 14.03
N LYS A 182 -8.56 20.59 14.93
CA LYS A 182 -7.27 19.87 14.81
C LYS A 182 -7.36 18.58 13.99
N GLN A 183 -8.57 18.11 13.70
CA GLN A 183 -8.81 16.82 13.09
C GLN A 183 -8.15 16.71 11.71
N HIS A 184 -7.40 15.64 11.49
CA HIS A 184 -6.82 15.28 10.21
C HIS A 184 -6.78 13.76 10.12
N ILE A 185 -7.25 13.24 8.99
CA ILE A 185 -7.35 11.80 8.75
C ILE A 185 -6.66 11.49 7.44
N ASP A 186 -5.67 10.60 7.52
CA ASP A 186 -5.02 10.02 6.36
C ASP A 186 -5.36 8.53 6.28
N MET A 187 -6.00 8.11 5.19
CA MET A 187 -6.32 6.71 4.94
C MET A 187 -5.13 6.01 4.30
N CYS A 188 -4.52 5.06 5.01
CA CYS A 188 -3.41 4.28 4.52
C CYS A 188 -3.84 2.84 4.21
N THR A 189 -3.22 2.24 3.19
CA THR A 189 -3.41 0.84 2.80
C THR A 189 -2.20 0.03 3.24
N PHE A 190 -2.44 -1.09 3.92
CA PHE A 190 -1.41 -1.96 4.48
C PHE A 190 -1.55 -3.38 3.95
N LEU A 191 -0.42 -4.05 3.74
CA LEU A 191 -0.39 -5.48 3.44
C LEU A 191 -1.02 -6.26 4.61
N SER A 192 -1.95 -7.16 4.30
CA SER A 192 -2.65 -8.01 5.26
C SER A 192 -1.98 -9.38 5.37
N HIS A 193 -1.67 -9.98 4.22
CA HIS A 193 -1.06 -11.31 4.12
C HIS A 193 -0.53 -11.52 2.69
N LYS A 194 0.15 -12.64 2.45
CA LYS A 194 0.46 -13.18 1.13
C LYS A 194 -0.28 -14.48 0.89
N ASN A 195 -0.62 -14.77 -0.36
CA ASN A 195 -1.20 -16.04 -0.74
C ASN A 195 -0.14 -16.96 -1.37
N LYS A 196 -0.14 -18.23 -0.96
CA LYS A 196 0.70 -19.27 -1.56
C LYS A 196 -0.17 -20.39 -2.13
N ILE A 197 0.01 -20.72 -3.41
CA ILE A 197 -0.65 -21.90 -3.99
C ILE A 197 -0.10 -23.16 -3.31
N VAL A 198 -0.99 -23.97 -2.74
CA VAL A 198 -0.64 -25.25 -2.13
C VAL A 198 -0.97 -26.40 -3.06
N LYS A 199 -2.08 -26.31 -3.79
CA LYS A 199 -2.55 -27.42 -4.63
C LYS A 199 -3.50 -26.97 -5.72
N ILE A 200 -3.23 -27.43 -6.94
CA ILE A 200 -4.16 -27.36 -8.06
C ILE A 200 -4.93 -28.68 -8.18
N GLN A 201 -6.23 -28.57 -8.41
CA GLN A 201 -7.18 -29.65 -8.53
C GLN A 201 -8.11 -29.40 -9.73
N ARG A 202 -8.77 -30.47 -10.18
CA ARG A 202 -9.88 -30.41 -11.15
C ARG A 202 -9.61 -29.49 -12.35
N ILE A 203 -8.47 -29.70 -13.01
CA ILE A 203 -8.17 -29.03 -14.27
C ILE A 203 -9.21 -29.49 -15.29
N PHE A 204 -9.95 -28.53 -15.83
CA PHE A 204 -11.04 -28.74 -16.77
C PHE A 204 -10.68 -28.03 -18.09
N CYS A 205 -10.32 -28.83 -19.08
CA CYS A 205 -9.94 -28.38 -20.42
C CYS A 205 -10.49 -29.36 -21.48
N PRO A 206 -11.83 -29.47 -21.62
CA PRO A 206 -12.42 -30.29 -22.69
C PRO A 206 -12.07 -29.73 -24.07
N GLU A 207 -12.13 -30.56 -25.12
CA GLU A 207 -11.74 -30.17 -26.49
C GLU A 207 -12.43 -28.90 -27.00
N GLU A 208 -13.70 -28.69 -26.68
CA GLU A 208 -14.44 -27.49 -27.08
C GLU A 208 -13.90 -26.22 -26.40
N MET A 209 -13.49 -26.30 -25.14
CA MET A 209 -12.86 -25.17 -24.46
C MET A 209 -11.45 -24.95 -24.99
N MET A 210 -10.69 -26.01 -25.26
CA MET A 210 -9.36 -25.91 -25.86
C MET A 210 -9.40 -25.23 -27.24
N LYS A 211 -10.38 -25.55 -28.10
CA LYS A 211 -10.59 -24.87 -29.39
C LYS A 211 -10.87 -23.37 -29.25
N ASN A 212 -11.48 -22.98 -28.14
CA ASN A 212 -11.76 -21.60 -27.80
C ASN A 212 -10.62 -20.96 -26.98
N GLY A 213 -9.50 -21.65 -26.79
CA GLY A 213 -8.39 -21.19 -25.97
C GLY A 213 -8.77 -20.99 -24.51
N LYS A 214 -9.70 -21.77 -23.95
CA LYS A 214 -10.20 -21.66 -22.57
C LYS A 214 -9.91 -22.90 -21.76
N ALA A 215 -9.68 -22.71 -20.47
CA ALA A 215 -9.58 -23.79 -19.48
C ALA A 215 -9.97 -23.26 -18.10
N SER A 216 -10.23 -24.14 -17.15
CA SER A 216 -10.43 -23.75 -15.75
C SER A 216 -9.79 -24.76 -14.79
N CYS A 217 -9.56 -24.35 -13.56
CA CYS A 217 -9.15 -25.26 -12.49
C CYS A 217 -9.69 -24.83 -11.14
N GLU A 218 -9.75 -25.77 -10.19
CA GLU A 218 -9.91 -25.45 -8.77
C GLU A 218 -8.52 -25.41 -8.13
N TYR A 219 -8.25 -24.43 -7.28
CA TYR A 219 -6.98 -24.35 -6.57
C TYR A 219 -7.20 -24.10 -5.08
N ILE A 220 -6.23 -24.54 -4.28
CA ILE A 220 -6.15 -24.30 -2.86
C ILE A 220 -4.94 -23.42 -2.62
N TYR A 221 -5.16 -22.30 -1.97
CA TYR A 221 -4.11 -21.42 -1.50
C TYR A 221 -4.13 -21.32 0.03
N GLU A 222 -3.00 -20.94 0.59
CA GLU A 222 -2.78 -20.78 2.02
C GLU A 222 -2.32 -19.36 2.31
N TYR A 223 -2.86 -18.77 3.39
CA TYR A 223 -2.38 -17.49 3.89
C TYR A 223 -1.00 -17.66 4.51
N SER A 224 -0.05 -16.89 3.99
CA SER A 224 1.35 -16.83 4.40
C SER A 224 1.74 -15.40 4.73
N ASP A 225 2.83 -15.19 5.48
CA ASP A 225 3.35 -13.86 5.82
C ASP A 225 2.27 -12.92 6.40
N VAL A 226 1.39 -13.42 7.27
CA VAL A 226 0.26 -12.65 7.81
C VAL A 226 0.76 -11.53 8.73
N THR A 227 0.44 -10.29 8.35
CA THR A 227 0.89 -9.10 9.08
C THR A 227 0.05 -8.85 10.34
N PRO A 228 0.54 -8.03 11.29
CA PRO A 228 -0.28 -7.57 12.40
C PRO A 228 -1.59 -6.90 11.94
N PHE A 229 -1.55 -6.13 10.85
CA PHE A 229 -2.72 -5.49 10.26
C PHE A 229 -3.75 -6.54 9.79
N GLY A 230 -3.33 -7.54 9.02
CA GLY A 230 -4.24 -8.59 8.55
C GLY A 230 -4.83 -9.44 9.66
N ARG A 231 -4.03 -9.79 10.66
CA ARG A 231 -4.46 -10.59 11.82
C ARG A 231 -5.46 -9.84 12.71
N ILE A 232 -5.22 -8.55 12.97
CA ILE A 232 -6.00 -7.78 13.94
C ILE A 232 -7.28 -7.21 13.31
N LEU A 233 -7.19 -6.69 12.09
CA LEU A 233 -8.31 -6.00 11.44
C LEU A 233 -9.23 -6.95 10.67
N ASN A 234 -8.67 -7.95 9.97
CA ASN A 234 -9.44 -8.88 9.15
C ASN A 234 -9.54 -10.29 9.76
N GLY A 235 -8.90 -10.53 10.91
CA GLY A 235 -8.92 -11.85 11.57
C GLY A 235 -8.19 -12.93 10.78
N VAL A 236 -7.29 -12.56 9.87
CA VAL A 236 -6.53 -13.50 9.03
C VAL A 236 -5.61 -14.33 9.91
N LYS A 237 -5.57 -15.65 9.68
CA LYS A 237 -4.72 -16.58 10.42
C LYS A 237 -3.74 -17.27 9.49
N GLU A 238 -2.47 -17.20 9.87
CA GLU A 238 -1.37 -17.91 9.20
C GLU A 238 -1.72 -19.38 8.99
N GLY A 239 -1.43 -19.91 7.80
CA GLY A 239 -1.69 -21.30 7.45
C GLY A 239 -3.15 -21.64 7.13
N SER A 240 -4.07 -20.66 7.16
CA SER A 240 -5.46 -20.92 6.77
C SER A 240 -5.55 -21.19 5.28
N ARG A 241 -6.32 -22.22 4.91
CA ARG A 241 -6.49 -22.64 3.52
C ARG A 241 -7.84 -22.26 2.97
N GLN A 242 -7.84 -21.72 1.77
CA GLN A 242 -9.03 -21.40 1.01
C GLN A 242 -9.02 -22.16 -0.31
N LYS A 243 -10.22 -22.43 -0.83
CA LYS A 243 -10.41 -23.12 -2.10
C LYS A 243 -11.18 -22.20 -3.04
N GLU A 244 -10.61 -21.95 -4.21
CA GLU A 244 -11.18 -21.08 -5.24
C GLU A 244 -11.13 -21.75 -6.61
N SER A 245 -11.80 -21.15 -7.59
CA SER A 245 -11.76 -21.57 -8.98
C SER A 245 -11.19 -20.46 -9.87
N ALA A 246 -10.36 -20.84 -10.82
CA ALA A 246 -9.77 -19.95 -11.81
C ALA A 246 -10.17 -20.37 -13.23
N THR A 247 -10.33 -19.38 -14.11
CA THR A 247 -10.54 -19.56 -15.55
C THR A 247 -9.33 -18.98 -16.27
N PHE A 248 -8.92 -19.61 -17.38
CA PHE A 248 -7.74 -19.25 -18.14
C PHE A 248 -8.11 -19.05 -19.61
N VAL A 249 -7.41 -18.11 -20.24
CA VAL A 249 -7.38 -17.91 -21.70
C VAL A 249 -5.97 -18.17 -22.21
N ARG A 250 -5.86 -18.88 -23.32
CA ARG A 250 -4.59 -19.17 -23.99
C ARG A 250 -4.30 -18.13 -25.07
N TYR A 251 -3.12 -17.55 -24.99
CA TYR A 251 -2.52 -16.70 -26.02
C TYR A 251 -1.40 -17.48 -26.72
N GLU A 252 -1.21 -17.24 -28.02
CA GLU A 252 -0.22 -17.99 -28.82
C GLU A 252 1.23 -17.69 -28.43
N ASP A 253 1.47 -16.47 -27.94
CA ASP A 253 2.76 -15.91 -27.53
C ASP A 253 3.01 -16.03 -26.02
N LEU A 254 1.98 -15.79 -25.20
CA LEU A 254 2.10 -15.73 -23.72
C LEU A 254 1.68 -17.02 -23.00
N GLY A 255 1.10 -17.99 -23.70
CA GLY A 255 0.60 -19.22 -23.08
C GLY A 255 -0.71 -19.01 -22.31
N TRP A 256 -0.92 -19.74 -21.22
CA TRP A 256 -2.15 -19.68 -20.43
C TRP A 256 -2.10 -18.52 -19.44
N MET A 257 -3.05 -17.58 -19.53
CA MET A 257 -3.21 -16.47 -18.60
C MET A 257 -4.57 -16.53 -17.92
N LEU A 258 -4.68 -16.00 -16.70
CA LEU A 258 -5.97 -15.94 -16.01
C LEU A 258 -6.94 -14.97 -16.68
N GLN A 259 -8.20 -15.34 -16.64
CA GLN A 259 -9.32 -14.52 -17.07
C GLN A 259 -10.04 -13.99 -15.83
N ASP A 260 -10.15 -12.66 -15.70
CA ASP A 260 -10.94 -11.98 -14.67
C ASP A 260 -12.43 -12.37 -14.69
#